data_AF-Q3SM73-F1
#
_entry.id   AF-Q3SM73-F1
#
_cell.length_a   1.000
_cell.length_b   1.000
_cell.length_c   1.000
_cell.angle_alpha   90.00
_cell.angle_beta   90.00
_cell.angle_gamma   90.00
#
_symmetry.space_group_name_H-M   'P 1'
#
loop_
_entity.id
_entity.type
_entity.pdbx_description
1 polymer ?
#
loop_
_entity_poly.entity_id
_entity_poly.type
_entity_poly.pdbx_seq_one_letter_code
_entity_poly.pdbx_strand_id
1 'polypeptide(L)'
;MIELEPGSVLDITLQEDAQGRDCIVLSLQRHECTLNLSPHQARVLATELIMAVNRAEVRSNLRQSHNMARHERPAAAKPGPFDQVFAK
;
A
#
# COMPACT_ATOMS: atom_id res chain seq x y z
N MET A 1 -10.68 12.23 -12.26
CA MET A 1 -11.30 12.66 -11.00
C MET A 1 -11.18 11.56 -9.95
N ILE A 2 -10.46 11.82 -8.86
CA ILE A 2 -10.34 10.92 -7.70
C ILE A 2 -11.03 11.59 -6.52
N GLU A 3 -12.01 10.91 -5.92
CA GLU A 3 -12.63 11.36 -4.67
C GLU A 3 -11.71 11.03 -3.49
N LEU A 4 -11.45 12.03 -2.65
CA LEU A 4 -10.69 11.95 -1.41
C LEU A 4 -11.66 12.08 -0.22
N GLU A 5 -11.16 12.43 0.98
CA GLU A 5 -11.97 12.75 2.17
C GLU A 5 -13.28 13.49 1.82
N PRO A 6 -14.39 13.30 2.55
CA PRO A 6 -15.73 13.64 2.07
C PRO A 6 -15.80 15.04 1.43
N GLY A 7 -16.04 15.06 0.12
CA GLY A 7 -16.19 16.28 -0.69
C GLY A 7 -14.90 16.86 -1.29
N SER A 8 -13.73 16.26 -1.08
CA SER A 8 -12.49 16.65 -1.75
C SER A 8 -12.31 15.87 -3.04
N VAL A 9 -12.13 16.57 -4.15
CA VAL A 9 -11.88 15.96 -5.46
C VAL A 9 -10.49 16.37 -5.95
N LEU A 10 -9.69 15.37 -6.33
CA LEU A 10 -8.45 15.57 -7.08
C LEU A 10 -8.72 15.37 -8.57
N ASP A 11 -8.47 16.40 -9.36
CA ASP A 11 -8.54 16.35 -10.81
C ASP A 11 -7.15 16.38 -11.45
N ILE A 12 -7.00 15.71 -12.58
CA ILE A 12 -5.73 15.59 -13.30
C ILE A 12 -5.99 15.89 -14.77
N THR A 13 -5.38 16.94 -15.28
CA THR A 13 -5.57 17.39 -16.67
C THR A 13 -4.24 17.64 -17.37
N LEU A 14 -4.17 17.30 -18.66
CA LEU A 14 -3.10 17.73 -19.55
C LEU A 14 -3.46 19.13 -20.09
N GLN A 15 -2.52 20.06 -20.00
CA GLN A 15 -2.65 21.43 -20.50
C GLN A 15 -1.35 21.86 -21.19
N GLU A 16 -1.39 22.97 -21.91
CA GLU A 16 -0.19 23.63 -22.43
C GLU A 16 0.20 24.80 -21.51
N ASP A 17 1.49 24.94 -21.22
CA ASP A 17 2.04 26.09 -20.50
C ASP A 17 2.10 27.35 -21.40
N ALA A 18 2.49 28.48 -20.83
CA ALA A 18 2.61 29.76 -21.56
C ALA A 18 3.64 29.73 -22.71
N GLN A 19 4.45 28.68 -22.81
CA GLN A 19 5.46 28.46 -23.85
C GLN A 19 5.02 27.39 -24.86
N GLY A 20 3.78 26.91 -24.77
CA GLY A 20 3.22 25.87 -25.64
C GLY A 20 3.74 24.46 -25.34
N ARG A 21 4.23 24.21 -24.13
CA ARG A 21 4.73 22.88 -23.73
C ARG A 21 3.69 22.16 -22.89
N ASP A 22 3.60 20.85 -23.09
CA ASP A 22 2.77 19.98 -22.28
C ASP A 22 3.11 20.11 -20.78
N CYS A 23 2.08 20.29 -19.97
CA CYS A 23 2.13 20.26 -18.52
C CYS A 23 0.94 19.46 -17.96
N ILE A 24 1.17 18.76 -16.87
CA ILE A 24 0.15 18.01 -16.15
C ILE A 24 -0.26 18.83 -14.93
N VAL A 25 -1.53 19.19 -14.85
CA VAL A 25 -2.09 19.95 -13.74
C VAL A 25 -2.85 19.01 -12.82
N LEU A 26 -2.46 18.98 -11.55
CA LEU A 26 -3.22 18.34 -10.47
C LEU A 26 -3.94 19.42 -9.67
N SER A 27 -5.27 19.34 -9.58
CA SER A 27 -6.09 20.33 -8.88
C SER A 27 -6.90 19.69 -7.76
N LEU A 28 -6.73 20.18 -6.53
CA LEU A 28 -7.50 19.77 -5.38
C LEU A 28 -8.62 20.79 -5.10
N GLN A 29 -9.84 20.44 -5.50
CA GLN A 29 -10.97 21.38 -5.56
C GLN A 29 -11.31 22.04 -4.22
N ARG A 30 -11.13 21.35 -3.09
CA ARG A 30 -11.49 21.88 -1.76
C ARG A 30 -10.55 22.98 -1.26
N HIS A 31 -9.32 23.04 -1.77
CA HIS A 31 -8.26 23.90 -1.22
C HIS A 31 -7.68 24.88 -2.24
N GLU A 32 -8.26 24.96 -3.45
CA GLU A 32 -7.71 25.75 -4.57
C GLU A 32 -6.21 25.47 -4.80
N CYS A 33 -5.77 24.26 -4.45
CA CYS A 33 -4.39 23.87 -4.53
C CYS A 33 -4.14 23.24 -5.89
N THR A 34 -3.34 23.91 -6.70
CA THR A 34 -2.97 23.46 -8.04
C THR A 34 -1.47 23.19 -8.10
N LEU A 35 -1.10 22.03 -8.63
CA LEU A 35 0.28 21.65 -8.89
C LEU A 35 0.48 21.44 -10.40
N ASN A 36 1.34 22.26 -10.99
CA ASN A 36 1.72 22.13 -12.39
C ASN A 36 3.03 21.35 -12.49
N LEU A 37 3.00 20.24 -13.20
CA LEU A 37 4.13 19.34 -13.37
C LEU A 37 4.55 19.26 -14.83
N SER A 38 5.86 19.18 -15.06
CA SER A 38 6.36 18.67 -16.34
C SER A 38 5.96 17.21 -16.53
N PRO A 39 5.91 16.70 -17.77
CA PRO A 39 5.63 15.28 -18.03
C PRO A 39 6.59 14.33 -17.30
N HIS A 40 7.85 14.73 -17.14
CA HIS A 40 8.83 13.94 -16.40
C HIS A 40 8.50 13.88 -14.90
N GLN A 41 8.19 15.01 -14.27
CA GLN A 41 7.82 15.05 -12.86
C GLN A 41 6.53 14.26 -12.58
N ALA A 42 5.52 14.40 -13.44
CA ALA A 42 4.28 13.64 -13.34
C ALA A 42 4.54 12.12 -13.41
N ARG A 43 5.46 11.68 -14.28
CA ARG A 43 5.85 10.27 -14.40
C ARG A 43 6.57 9.76 -13.15
N VAL A 44 7.48 10.54 -12.58
CA VAL A 44 8.17 10.20 -11.33
C VAL A 44 7.14 10.09 -10.20
N LEU A 45 6.24 11.07 -10.06
CA LEU A 45 5.17 11.04 -9.07
C LEU A 45 4.28 9.80 -9.20
N ALA A 46 3.85 9.47 -10.42
CA ALA A 46 3.04 8.27 -10.67
C ALA A 46 3.77 6.99 -10.25
N THR A 47 5.07 6.91 -10.54
CA THR A 47 5.90 5.76 -10.16
C THR A 47 5.97 5.62 -8.64
N GLU A 48 6.24 6.72 -7.92
CA GLU A 48 6.28 6.72 -6.46
C GLU A 48 4.94 6.32 -5.84
N LEU A 49 3.83 6.78 -6.40
CA LEU A 49 2.49 6.40 -5.95
C LEU A 49 2.27 4.88 -6.10
N ILE A 50 2.59 4.31 -7.26
CA ILE A 50 2.49 2.85 -7.50
C ILE A 50 3.36 2.09 -6.50
N MET A 51 4.60 2.53 -6.29
CA MET A 51 5.50 1.88 -5.34
C MET A 51 4.99 1.95 -3.90
N ALA A 52 4.43 3.09 -3.48
CA ALA A 52 3.85 3.25 -2.15
C ALA A 52 2.65 2.31 -1.94
N VAL A 53 1.79 2.16 -2.96
CA VAL A 53 0.67 1.21 -2.95
C VAL A 53 1.19 -0.22 -2.81
N ASN A 54 2.13 -0.63 -3.66
CA ASN A 54 2.72 -1.97 -3.60
C ASN A 54 3.32 -2.29 -2.21
N ARG A 55 4.03 -1.31 -1.61
CA ARG A 55 4.57 -1.47 -0.24
C ARG A 55 3.46 -1.63 0.80
N ALA A 56 2.37 -0.87 0.69
CA ALA A 56 1.24 -0.96 1.62
C ALA A 56 0.53 -2.33 1.54
N GLU A 57 0.33 -2.84 0.34
CA GLU A 57 -0.29 -4.15 0.09
C GLU A 57 0.58 -5.29 0.62
N VAL A 58 1.88 -5.29 0.31
CA VAL A 58 2.83 -6.27 0.86
C VAL A 58 2.80 -6.25 2.38
N ARG A 59 2.81 -5.07 3.00
CA ARG A 59 2.71 -4.94 4.46
C ARG A 59 1.41 -5.53 5.01
N SER A 60 0.28 -5.32 4.33
CA SER A 60 -1.01 -5.92 4.72
C SER A 60 -0.96 -7.45 4.67
N ASN A 61 -0.46 -8.00 3.55
CA ASN A 61 -0.36 -9.45 3.34
C ASN A 61 0.55 -10.12 4.38
N LEU A 62 1.68 -9.50 4.72
CA LEU A 62 2.59 -10.00 5.75
C LEU A 62 1.96 -9.98 7.16
N ARG A 63 1.15 -8.94 7.49
CA ARG A 63 0.42 -8.89 8.77
C ARG A 63 -0.64 -9.99 8.86
N GLN A 64 -1.31 -10.29 7.75
CA GLN A 64 -2.29 -11.38 7.69
C GLN A 64 -1.62 -12.76 7.82
N SER A 65 -0.44 -12.97 7.19
CA SER A 65 0.26 -14.26 7.30
C SER A 65 0.81 -14.53 8.71
N HIS A 66 1.28 -13.51 9.44
CA HIS A 66 1.70 -13.64 10.84
C HIS A 66 0.58 -14.08 11.79
N ASN A 67 -0.68 -13.73 11.48
CA ASN A 67 -1.84 -14.14 12.29
C ASN A 67 -2.29 -15.58 11.99
N MET A 68 -1.98 -16.13 10.81
CA MET A 68 -2.21 -17.55 10.50
C MET A 68 -1.19 -18.47 11.18
N ALA A 69 0.06 -18.03 11.36
CA ALA A 69 1.09 -18.81 12.03
C ALA A 69 0.91 -18.92 13.57
N ARG A 70 0.03 -18.11 14.17
CA ARG A 70 -0.17 -18.07 15.64
C ARG A 70 -1.43 -18.79 16.12
N HIS A 71 -2.25 -19.34 15.21
CA HIS A 71 -3.47 -20.06 15.58
C HIS A 71 -3.34 -21.59 15.59
N GLU A 72 -2.15 -22.14 15.35
CA GLU A 72 -1.86 -23.54 15.70
C GLU A 72 -1.22 -23.64 17.08
N ARG A 73 -2.03 -24.14 18.02
CA ARG A 73 -1.76 -24.55 19.42
C ARG A 73 -1.87 -23.44 20.48
N PRO A 74 -2.71 -23.68 21.51
CA PRO A 74 -2.35 -24.71 22.50
C PRO A 74 -3.53 -25.47 23.16
N ALA A 75 -3.39 -26.79 23.34
CA ALA A 75 -3.74 -27.52 24.58
C ALA A 75 -3.85 -29.04 24.33
N ALA A 76 -2.80 -29.78 24.67
CA ALA A 76 -2.93 -31.06 25.35
C ALA A 76 -1.62 -31.35 26.08
N ALA A 77 -1.77 -31.70 27.35
CA ALA A 77 -0.75 -31.75 28.38
C ALA A 77 0.31 -32.87 28.19
N LYS A 78 1.48 -32.65 28.81
CA LYS A 78 2.51 -33.62 29.25
C LYS A 78 1.89 -34.83 30.01
N PRO A 79 2.59 -35.96 30.28
CA PRO A 79 4.06 -36.16 30.36
C PRO A 79 4.60 -37.44 29.66
N GLY A 80 5.93 -37.57 29.57
CA GLY A 80 6.60 -38.76 29.00
C GLY A 80 6.54 -40.00 29.90
N PRO A 81 7.04 -41.14 29.41
CA PRO A 81 7.90 -41.98 30.25
C PRO A 81 9.09 -42.57 29.48
N PHE A 82 10.28 -42.42 30.08
CA PHE A 82 11.24 -43.53 30.08
C PHE A 82 10.64 -44.60 31.00
N ASP A 83 10.25 -45.74 30.46
CA ASP A 83 10.16 -46.97 31.25
C ASP A 83 10.12 -48.23 30.37
N GLN A 84 10.99 -49.17 30.74
CA GLN A 84 10.85 -50.63 30.66
C GLN A 84 11.03 -51.39 29.33
N VAL A 85 12.26 -51.92 29.18
CA VAL A 85 12.59 -53.37 29.26
C VAL A 85 11.62 -54.35 28.59
N PHE A 86 12.07 -54.95 27.48
CA PHE A 86 11.78 -56.34 27.05
C PHE A 86 13.06 -56.82 26.34
N ALA A 87 13.90 -57.72 26.86
CA ALA A 87 13.68 -59.13 27.22
C ALA A 87 13.07 -59.97 26.09
N LYS A 88 13.91 -60.39 25.12
CA LYS A 88 14.10 -61.81 24.76
C LYS A 88 15.36 -62.02 23.93
#